data_AF-A0A7M1S552-F1
#
_entry.id   AF-A0A7M1S552-F1
#
_cell.length_a   1.000
_cell.length_b   1.000
_cell.length_c   1.000
_cell.angle_alpha   90.00
_cell.angle_beta   90.00
_cell.angle_gamma   90.00
#
_symmetry.space_group_name_H-M   'P 1'
#
loop_
_entity.id
_entity.type
_entity.pdbx_description
1 polymer ?
#
loop_
_entity_poly.entity_id
_entity_poly.type
_entity_poly.pdbx_seq_one_letter_code
_entity_poly.pdbx_strand_id
1 'polypeptide(L)'
;MYNIKALEEDWKRYNRKKKIPWIILLLLITVVLALILARNSGMLKLQDTNMKNQVTTTPSTLQQSQPVFRDKALTKLEEQDREETVDAPMDTGSGESINETDMQERTALVSSKPPRKKLHIEVIETASSPEAFKEIEKRFRLGHDTDDSLFLARAYYSKGNYKKAEYWALQTNKINENIEESWLIFAKAKVRRGQKNEAIRILNRYVKKTNSIEAKVLLEKIKKGMIR
;
A
#
# COMPACT_ATOMS: atom_id res chain seq x y z
N MET A 1 -5.52 13.14 -57.52
CA MET A 1 -4.57 12.12 -57.06
C MET A 1 -4.22 12.38 -55.61
N TYR A 2 -4.46 11.44 -54.70
CA TYR A 2 -4.13 11.60 -53.28
C TYR A 2 -2.62 11.66 -53.09
N ASN A 3 -2.15 12.64 -52.31
CA ASN A 3 -0.73 12.89 -52.08
C ASN A 3 -0.19 11.93 -51.01
N ILE A 4 0.12 10.70 -51.43
CA ILE A 4 0.59 9.59 -50.57
C ILE A 4 1.86 9.96 -49.79
N LYS A 5 2.67 10.88 -50.32
CA LYS A 5 3.93 11.32 -49.70
C LYS A 5 3.71 12.02 -48.35
N ALA A 6 2.64 12.80 -48.21
CA ALA A 6 2.34 13.49 -46.95
C ALA A 6 1.99 12.49 -45.83
N LEU A 7 1.20 11.45 -46.16
CA LEU A 7 0.82 10.41 -45.21
C LEU A 7 2.00 9.54 -44.77
N GLU A 8 2.96 9.28 -45.67
CA GLU A 8 4.17 8.52 -45.35
C GLU A 8 5.07 9.27 -44.35
N GLU A 9 5.20 10.58 -44.50
CA GLU A 9 5.97 11.43 -43.59
C GLU A 9 5.37 11.49 -42.18
N ASP A 10 4.04 11.64 -42.09
CA ASP A 10 3.33 11.66 -40.80
C ASP A 10 3.41 10.31 -40.09
N TRP A 11 3.28 9.22 -40.84
CA TRP A 11 3.45 7.87 -40.29
C TRP A 11 4.87 7.63 -39.78
N LYS A 12 5.89 8.11 -40.49
CA LYS A 12 7.30 8.00 -40.09
C LYS A 12 7.60 8.81 -38.83
N ARG A 13 7.00 9.99 -38.67
CA ARG A 13 7.12 10.81 -37.44
C ARG A 13 6.47 10.11 -36.25
N TYR A 14 5.28 9.54 -36.43
CA TYR A 14 4.58 8.81 -35.37
C TYR A 14 5.34 7.55 -34.92
N ASN A 15 5.81 6.74 -35.86
CA ASN A 15 6.53 5.51 -35.55
C ASN A 15 7.89 5.78 -34.88
N ARG A 16 8.55 6.90 -35.20
CA ARG A 16 9.79 7.33 -34.53
C ARG A 16 9.54 7.67 -33.06
N LYS A 17 8.50 8.44 -32.74
CA LYS A 17 8.15 8.80 -31.35
C LYS A 17 7.90 7.59 -30.47
N LYS A 18 7.27 6.54 -31.00
CA LYS A 18 7.02 5.28 -30.28
C LYS A 18 8.29 4.46 -30.02
N LYS A 19 9.29 4.53 -30.89
CA LYS A 19 10.55 3.75 -30.80
C LYS A 19 11.65 4.43 -29.98
N ILE A 20 11.60 5.75 -29.81
CA ILE A 20 12.58 6.52 -29.00
C ILE A 20 12.81 5.92 -27.60
N PRO A 21 11.80 5.61 -26.76
CA PRO A 21 12.05 5.06 -25.43
C PRO A 21 12.74 3.69 -25.48
N TRP A 22 12.46 2.87 -26.49
CA TRP A 22 13.10 1.56 -26.69
C TRP A 22 14.56 1.70 -27.14
N ILE A 23 14.86 2.67 -28.00
CA ILE A 23 16.24 2.97 -28.43
C ILE A 23 17.07 3.49 -27.24
N ILE A 24 16.49 4.35 -26.40
CA ILE A 24 17.15 4.84 -25.18
C ILE A 24 17.44 3.69 -24.21
N LEU A 25 16.48 2.77 -24.03
CA LEU A 25 16.66 1.57 -23.22
C LEU A 25 17.81 0.69 -23.76
N LEU A 26 17.83 0.46 -25.07
CA LEU A 26 18.87 -0.34 -25.74
C LEU A 26 20.24 0.32 -25.55
N LEU A 27 20.35 1.64 -25.75
CA LEU A 27 21.59 2.39 -25.54
C LEU A 27 22.07 2.25 -24.09
N LEU A 28 21.18 2.39 -23.11
CA LEU A 28 21.52 2.25 -21.69
C LEU A 28 22.06 0.85 -21.37
N ILE A 29 21.43 -0.20 -21.92
CA ILE A 29 21.88 -1.59 -21.78
C ILE A 29 23.28 -1.78 -22.41
N THR A 30 23.53 -1.20 -23.58
CA THR A 30 24.85 -1.30 -24.24
C THR A 30 25.95 -0.63 -23.43
N VAL A 31 25.67 0.52 -22.79
CA VAL A 31 26.62 1.21 -21.91
C VAL A 31 26.94 0.37 -20.67
N VAL A 32 25.92 -0.24 -20.05
CA VAL A 32 26.13 -1.13 -18.89
C VAL A 32 26.95 -2.36 -19.29
N LEU A 33 26.68 -2.95 -20.45
CA LEU A 33 27.45 -4.10 -20.95
C LEU A 33 28.91 -3.70 -21.25
N ALA A 34 29.13 -2.52 -21.84
CA ALA A 34 30.46 -1.98 -22.08
C ALA A 34 31.24 -1.75 -20.78
N LEU A 35 30.59 -1.25 -19.71
CA LEU A 35 31.21 -1.09 -18.39
C LEU A 35 31.61 -2.44 -17.76
N ILE A 36 30.78 -3.47 -17.92
CA ILE A 36 31.09 -4.83 -17.44
C ILE A 36 32.30 -5.39 -18.20
N LEU A 37 32.33 -5.25 -19.53
CA LEU A 37 33.45 -5.70 -20.35
C LEU A 37 34.73 -4.91 -20.05
N ALA A 38 34.67 -3.60 -19.84
CA ALA A 38 35.80 -2.75 -19.49
C ALA A 38 36.40 -3.10 -18.11
N ARG A 39 35.57 -3.52 -17.16
CA ARG A 39 36.03 -4.05 -15.86
C ARG A 39 36.72 -5.40 -16.03
N ASN A 40 36.22 -6.26 -16.91
CA ASN A 40 36.78 -7.60 -17.15
C ASN A 40 38.07 -7.55 -17.97
N SER A 41 38.20 -6.63 -18.93
CA SER A 41 39.40 -6.49 -19.78
C SER A 41 40.57 -5.81 -19.09
N GLY A 42 40.43 -5.41 -17.81
CA GLY A 42 41.50 -4.81 -17.02
C GLY A 42 42.03 -3.47 -17.56
N MET A 43 41.30 -2.81 -18.48
CA MET A 43 41.77 -1.62 -19.19
C MET A 43 41.54 -0.32 -18.41
N LEU A 44 40.66 -0.30 -17.41
CA LEU A 44 40.45 0.85 -16.52
C LEU A 44 41.49 0.84 -15.38
N LYS A 45 42.73 1.20 -15.69
CA LYS A 45 43.68 1.69 -14.69
C LYS A 45 43.38 3.16 -14.42
N LEU A 46 42.51 3.42 -13.44
CA LEU A 46 42.47 4.73 -12.79
C LEU A 46 43.73 4.83 -11.93
N GLN A 47 44.62 5.74 -12.31
CA GLN A 47 45.87 6.01 -11.63
C GLN A 47 45.57 6.86 -10.39
N ASP A 48 45.36 6.20 -9.24
CA ASP A 48 45.27 6.88 -7.96
C ASP A 48 46.66 7.42 -7.57
N THR A 49 46.84 8.73 -7.66
CA THR A 49 48.04 9.40 -7.13
C THR A 49 47.98 9.43 -5.61
N ASN A 50 48.73 8.50 -5.05
CA ASN A 50 49.35 8.44 -3.73
C ASN A 50 49.68 9.81 -3.11
N MET A 51 49.17 10.08 -1.91
CA MET A 51 49.83 10.95 -0.95
C MET A 51 49.93 10.23 0.41
N LYS A 52 51.16 9.80 0.69
CA LYS A 52 51.65 9.23 1.95
C LYS A 52 51.72 10.34 3.01
N ASN A 53 51.21 10.08 4.21
CA ASN A 53 51.77 10.57 5.46
C ASN A 53 51.47 9.58 6.59
N GLN A 54 52.54 9.09 7.22
CA GLN A 54 52.57 8.20 8.38
C GLN A 54 52.76 9.03 9.66
N VAL A 55 52.15 8.62 10.78
CA VAL A 55 52.66 8.63 12.19
C VAL A 55 51.69 7.75 13.02
N THR A 56 51.98 6.50 13.39
CA THR A 56 52.66 5.95 14.61
C THR A 56 51.73 5.67 15.83
N THR A 57 51.89 4.45 16.38
CA THR A 57 51.67 3.91 17.77
C THR A 57 50.30 3.43 18.31
N THR A 58 50.18 2.08 18.37
CA THR A 58 49.82 1.16 19.51
C THR A 58 48.39 1.10 20.13
N PRO A 59 48.01 -0.07 20.72
CA PRO A 59 46.61 -0.53 20.82
C PRO A 59 45.99 -0.50 22.24
N SER A 60 44.67 -0.30 22.33
CA SER A 60 43.74 -1.00 23.26
C SER A 60 42.33 -0.38 23.30
N THR A 61 41.33 -1.26 23.11
CA THR A 61 40.14 -1.42 23.96
C THR A 61 38.92 -0.46 23.84
N LEU A 62 37.79 -1.13 23.54
CA LEU A 62 36.36 -0.88 23.83
C LEU A 62 35.52 0.11 22.99
N GLN A 63 34.42 -0.49 22.49
CA GLN A 63 33.08 0.07 22.24
C GLN A 63 32.95 1.16 21.18
N GLN A 64 32.15 0.89 20.14
CA GLN A 64 30.75 1.35 20.14
C GLN A 64 29.96 0.81 18.95
N SER A 65 28.69 0.63 19.25
CA SER A 65 27.55 0.06 18.54
C SER A 65 27.20 0.69 17.19
N GLN A 66 26.74 -0.15 16.27
CA GLN A 66 25.85 0.25 15.19
C GLN A 66 24.40 0.33 15.69
N PRO A 67 23.61 1.36 15.35
CA PRO A 67 22.16 1.24 15.33
C PRO A 67 21.69 0.89 13.92
N VAL A 68 21.29 -0.37 13.78
CA VAL A 68 20.40 -0.90 12.74
C VAL A 68 19.13 -0.05 12.70
N PHE A 69 18.95 0.76 11.65
CA PHE A 69 17.67 1.41 11.37
C PHE A 69 16.73 0.39 10.68
N ARG A 70 16.04 -0.40 11.50
CA ARG A 70 14.83 -1.12 11.11
C ARG A 70 13.68 -0.73 12.03
N ASP A 71 12.72 -0.02 11.47
CA ASP A 71 11.27 -0.17 11.65
C ASP A 71 10.75 -0.47 13.06
N LYS A 72 11.02 0.43 14.02
CA LYS A 72 10.36 0.46 15.35
C LYS A 72 8.94 1.05 15.34
N ALA A 73 8.39 1.41 14.18
CA ALA A 73 7.07 2.05 14.09
C ALA A 73 5.89 1.06 14.09
N LEU A 74 6.12 -0.25 13.94
CA LEU A 74 5.04 -1.25 13.88
C LEU A 74 4.80 -2.00 15.20
N THR A 75 5.73 -1.93 16.15
CA THR A 75 5.66 -2.70 17.41
C THR A 75 5.14 -1.88 18.59
N LYS A 76 4.98 -0.56 18.45
CA LYS A 76 4.59 0.35 19.55
C LYS A 76 3.08 0.63 19.64
N LEU A 77 2.23 -0.27 19.16
CA LEU A 77 0.77 -0.15 19.27
C LEU A 77 0.10 -1.39 19.88
N GLU A 78 0.88 -2.34 20.39
CA GLU A 78 0.37 -3.59 20.97
C GLU A 78 0.69 -3.71 22.47
N GLU A 79 1.19 -2.64 23.11
CA GLU A 79 1.71 -2.68 24.48
C GLU A 79 1.25 -1.50 25.35
N GLN A 80 -0.03 -1.13 25.20
CA GLN A 80 -0.71 -0.21 26.11
C GLN A 80 -2.15 -0.67 26.25
N ASP A 81 -2.35 -1.75 27.02
CA ASP A 81 -3.60 -2.09 27.74
C ASP A 81 -3.40 -3.44 28.46
N ARG A 82 -2.76 -3.38 29.63
CA ARG A 82 -2.65 -4.36 30.75
C ARG A 82 -1.62 -3.74 31.70
N GLU A 83 -1.87 -3.42 32.96
CA GLU A 83 -2.75 -4.00 33.98
C GLU A 83 -3.18 -2.91 34.97
N GLU A 84 -4.35 -3.07 35.60
CA GLU A 84 -4.46 -2.94 37.05
C GLU A 84 -5.69 -3.73 37.55
N THR A 85 -5.40 -4.82 38.24
CA THR A 85 -6.29 -5.61 39.10
C THR A 85 -6.33 -4.96 40.48
N VAL A 86 -7.49 -4.82 41.13
CA VAL A 86 -7.66 -5.10 42.57
C VAL A 86 -9.14 -5.41 42.89
N ASP A 87 -9.36 -6.65 43.34
CA ASP A 87 -10.29 -7.21 44.35
C ASP A 87 -11.79 -6.82 44.47
N ALA A 88 -12.62 -7.88 44.46
CA ALA A 88 -13.95 -8.01 45.07
C ALA A 88 -13.79 -8.33 46.59
N PRO A 89 -14.82 -8.38 47.49
CA PRO A 89 -16.21 -8.82 47.24
C PRO A 89 -17.36 -8.26 48.14
N MET A 90 -18.59 -8.74 47.83
CA MET A 90 -19.81 -8.84 48.70
C MET A 90 -20.54 -7.51 49.03
N ASP A 91 -21.87 -7.37 49.12
CA ASP A 91 -22.99 -8.27 49.41
C ASP A 91 -24.36 -7.56 49.11
N THR A 92 -25.44 -8.35 49.09
CA THR A 92 -26.86 -8.08 49.40
C THR A 92 -27.74 -7.10 48.58
N GLY A 93 -28.82 -7.67 48.01
CA GLY A 93 -30.19 -7.34 48.46
C GLY A 93 -31.13 -6.58 47.51
N SER A 94 -32.30 -7.20 47.26
CA SER A 94 -33.60 -6.63 46.80
C SER A 94 -33.64 -5.92 45.43
N GLY A 95 -34.54 -6.21 44.49
CA GLY A 95 -35.98 -6.40 44.64
C GLY A 95 -36.69 -5.07 44.32
N GLU A 96 -37.67 -5.12 43.41
CA GLU A 96 -38.75 -4.12 43.21
C GLU A 96 -38.64 -3.09 42.04
N SER A 97 -39.18 -3.51 40.88
CA SER A 97 -40.39 -2.99 40.18
C SER A 97 -40.76 -1.48 40.19
N ILE A 98 -41.32 -1.03 39.03
CA ILE A 98 -42.24 0.12 38.78
C ILE A 98 -41.55 1.52 38.68
N ASN A 99 -41.77 2.46 37.74
CA ASN A 99 -42.80 2.71 36.72
C ASN A 99 -42.28 3.64 35.60
N GLU A 100 -43.01 3.64 34.48
CA GLU A 100 -43.09 4.71 33.47
C GLU A 100 -43.74 5.98 34.07
N THR A 101 -43.25 7.20 33.76
CA THR A 101 -44.07 8.34 33.29
C THR A 101 -43.19 9.49 32.74
N ASP A 102 -43.61 10.03 31.59
CA ASP A 102 -43.41 11.38 31.04
C ASP A 102 -42.02 12.03 30.90
N MET A 103 -41.59 12.18 29.64
CA MET A 103 -41.48 13.52 29.03
C MET A 103 -41.29 13.40 27.52
N GLN A 104 -42.38 13.65 26.78
CA GLN A 104 -42.31 14.00 25.36
C GLN A 104 -41.70 15.40 25.18
N GLU A 105 -41.15 15.60 23.99
CA GLU A 105 -40.87 16.90 23.34
C GLU A 105 -39.48 17.52 23.56
N ARG A 106 -38.53 17.08 22.71
CA ARG A 106 -37.61 17.95 21.95
C ARG A 106 -36.96 17.15 20.82
N THR A 107 -37.77 16.89 19.80
CA THR A 107 -37.28 16.68 18.44
C THR A 107 -36.61 17.97 17.94
N ALA A 108 -35.65 17.82 17.02
CA ALA A 108 -34.93 18.86 16.28
C ALA A 108 -33.65 19.44 16.93
N LEU A 109 -32.57 18.65 16.87
CA LEU A 109 -31.27 19.20 16.46
C LEU A 109 -30.82 18.49 15.18
N VAL A 110 -31.10 19.20 14.10
CA VAL A 110 -30.76 18.96 12.70
C VAL A 110 -29.25 18.75 12.55
N SER A 111 -28.85 17.53 12.22
CA SER A 111 -27.51 17.24 11.67
C SER A 111 -27.51 17.66 10.20
N SER A 112 -27.19 18.92 9.93
CA SER A 112 -26.92 19.42 8.58
C SER A 112 -25.50 19.05 8.15
N LYS A 113 -25.27 17.76 7.87
CA LYS A 113 -24.15 17.39 6.98
C LYS A 113 -24.55 17.80 5.56
N PRO A 114 -23.76 18.65 4.86
CA PRO A 114 -24.11 19.06 3.51
C PRO A 114 -24.18 17.83 2.59
N PRO A 115 -25.15 17.78 1.65
CA PRO A 115 -25.30 16.66 0.74
C PRO A 115 -24.04 16.55 -0.11
N ARG A 116 -23.26 15.48 0.09
CA ARG A 116 -22.14 15.14 -0.79
C ARG A 116 -22.73 14.88 -2.17
N LYS A 117 -22.53 15.83 -3.09
CA LYS A 117 -22.85 15.63 -4.50
C LYS A 117 -22.08 14.40 -4.98
N LYS A 118 -22.81 13.32 -5.26
CA LYS A 118 -22.29 12.12 -5.90
C LYS A 118 -21.90 12.52 -7.32
N LEU A 119 -20.63 12.84 -7.52
CA LEU A 119 -20.05 12.97 -8.84
C LEU A 119 -19.98 11.57 -9.44
N HIS A 120 -20.92 11.28 -10.33
CA HIS A 120 -20.90 10.10 -11.18
C HIS A 120 -19.76 10.33 -12.18
N ILE A 121 -18.56 9.89 -11.83
CA ILE A 121 -17.44 9.87 -12.77
C ILE A 121 -17.70 8.68 -13.69
N GLU A 122 -17.97 8.92 -14.98
CA GLU A 122 -17.90 7.88 -15.99
C GLU A 122 -16.47 7.33 -16.01
N VAL A 123 -16.30 6.16 -15.39
CA VAL A 123 -15.02 5.48 -15.19
C VAL A 123 -14.64 4.73 -16.44
N ILE A 124 -14.29 5.42 -17.51
CA ILE A 124 -13.60 4.78 -18.62
C ILE A 124 -12.59 5.82 -19.13
N GLU A 125 -11.30 5.50 -19.07
CA GLU A 125 -10.15 6.29 -19.56
C GLU A 125 -9.53 7.34 -18.62
N THR A 126 -10.25 8.34 -18.09
CA THR A 126 -9.61 9.44 -17.30
C THR A 126 -9.05 9.00 -15.94
N ALA A 127 -9.60 7.93 -15.37
CA ALA A 127 -9.17 7.32 -14.12
C ALA A 127 -7.77 6.67 -14.16
N SER A 128 -7.11 6.66 -15.32
CA SER A 128 -5.75 6.13 -15.46
C SER A 128 -4.65 7.18 -15.30
N SER A 129 -4.98 8.48 -15.29
CA SER A 129 -4.00 9.57 -15.15
C SER A 129 -3.41 9.66 -13.73
N PRO A 130 -2.09 9.85 -13.55
CA PRO A 130 -1.48 10.05 -12.23
C PRO A 130 -2.11 11.19 -11.41
N GLU A 131 -2.60 12.22 -12.08
CA GLU A 131 -3.27 13.38 -11.50
C GLU A 131 -4.60 12.99 -10.84
N ALA A 132 -5.40 12.13 -11.48
CA ALA A 132 -6.65 11.64 -10.91
C ALA A 132 -6.42 10.85 -9.61
N PHE A 133 -5.38 10.01 -9.56
CA PHE A 133 -5.02 9.30 -8.32
C PHE A 133 -4.67 10.29 -7.21
N LYS A 134 -3.86 11.32 -7.50
CA LYS A 134 -3.48 12.33 -6.50
C LYS A 134 -4.68 13.07 -5.93
N GLU A 135 -5.66 13.41 -6.76
CA GLU A 135 -6.86 14.09 -6.29
C GLU A 135 -7.70 13.19 -5.37
N ILE A 136 -7.84 11.91 -5.71
CA ILE A 136 -8.54 10.94 -4.85
C ILE A 136 -7.77 10.71 -3.54
N GLU A 137 -6.44 10.62 -3.60
CA GLU A 137 -5.60 10.54 -2.39
C GLU A 137 -5.77 11.77 -1.49
N LYS A 138 -5.87 12.98 -2.07
CA LYS A 138 -6.13 14.23 -1.35
C LYS A 138 -7.51 14.23 -0.71
N ARG A 139 -8.55 13.85 -1.46
CA ARG A 139 -9.91 13.73 -0.96
C ARG A 139 -10.02 12.74 0.20
N PHE A 140 -9.36 11.59 0.09
CA PHE A 140 -9.29 10.63 1.18
C PHE A 140 -8.66 11.23 2.45
N ARG A 141 -7.53 11.94 2.33
CA ARG A 141 -6.87 12.55 3.50
C ARG A 141 -7.76 13.56 4.23
N LEU A 142 -8.66 14.23 3.50
CA LEU A 142 -9.60 15.20 4.07
C LEU A 142 -10.83 14.52 4.66
N GLY A 143 -11.43 13.58 3.92
CA GLY A 143 -12.75 13.03 4.25
C GLY A 143 -12.76 11.65 4.88
N HIS A 144 -11.64 10.90 4.82
CA HIS A 144 -11.50 9.50 5.21
C HIS A 144 -12.62 8.61 4.62
N ASP A 145 -13.01 8.88 3.38
CA ASP A 145 -14.06 8.13 2.70
C ASP A 145 -13.55 6.73 2.29
N THR A 146 -14.27 5.69 2.71
CA THR A 146 -13.88 4.31 2.38
C THR A 146 -13.97 4.03 0.88
N ASP A 147 -14.85 4.72 0.16
CA ASP A 147 -15.00 4.52 -1.29
C ASP A 147 -13.76 5.02 -2.03
N ASP A 148 -13.19 6.14 -1.60
CA ASP A 148 -11.96 6.71 -2.19
C ASP A 148 -10.76 5.77 -1.94
N SER A 149 -10.60 5.22 -0.72
CA SER A 149 -9.50 4.28 -0.44
C SER A 149 -9.69 2.91 -1.08
N LEU A 150 -10.92 2.39 -1.13
CA LEU A 150 -11.22 1.13 -1.82
C LEU A 150 -11.00 1.25 -3.33
N PHE A 151 -11.40 2.37 -3.93
CA PHE A 151 -11.12 2.69 -5.32
C PHE A 151 -9.61 2.67 -5.60
N LEU A 152 -8.82 3.37 -4.78
CA LEU A 152 -7.36 3.39 -4.91
C LEU A 152 -6.77 1.98 -4.78
N ALA A 153 -7.26 1.17 -3.85
CA ALA A 153 -6.82 -0.21 -3.68
C ALA A 153 -7.04 -1.06 -4.95
N ARG A 154 -8.25 -1.03 -5.51
CA ARG A 154 -8.60 -1.73 -6.77
C ARG A 154 -7.73 -1.25 -7.94
N ALA A 155 -7.60 0.06 -8.07
CA ALA A 155 -6.91 0.69 -9.18
C ALA A 155 -5.39 0.43 -9.12
N TYR A 156 -4.76 0.46 -7.95
CA TYR A 156 -3.36 0.09 -7.81
C TYR A 156 -3.13 -1.42 -7.96
N TYR A 157 -4.07 -2.27 -7.51
CA TYR A 157 -3.97 -3.72 -7.68
C TYR A 157 -4.00 -4.11 -9.16
N SER A 158 -4.96 -3.57 -9.92
CA SER A 158 -5.08 -3.81 -11.36
C SER A 158 -3.87 -3.32 -12.16
N LYS A 159 -3.24 -2.22 -11.74
CA LYS A 159 -1.98 -1.71 -12.31
C LYS A 159 -0.73 -2.50 -11.88
N GLY A 160 -0.86 -3.55 -11.07
CA GLY A 160 0.27 -4.34 -10.57
C GLY A 160 1.09 -3.65 -9.47
N ASN A 161 0.67 -2.48 -8.98
CA ASN A 161 1.33 -1.81 -7.87
C ASN A 161 0.83 -2.36 -6.53
N TYR A 162 1.24 -3.59 -6.22
CA TYR A 162 0.76 -4.32 -5.05
C TYR A 162 1.15 -3.67 -3.72
N LYS A 163 2.26 -2.92 -3.67
CA LYS A 163 2.66 -2.18 -2.45
C LYS A 163 1.64 -1.09 -2.11
N LYS A 164 1.21 -0.30 -3.10
CA LYS A 164 0.18 0.72 -2.90
C LYS A 164 -1.20 0.10 -2.70
N ALA A 165 -1.53 -0.96 -3.44
CA ALA A 165 -2.79 -1.67 -3.27
C ALA A 165 -2.97 -2.20 -1.84
N GLU A 166 -1.93 -2.83 -1.29
CA GLU A 166 -1.91 -3.28 0.11
C GLU A 166 -2.13 -2.12 1.08
N TYR A 167 -1.42 -1.00 0.89
CA TYR A 167 -1.57 0.18 1.75
C TYR A 167 -3.01 0.71 1.76
N TRP A 168 -3.61 0.93 0.60
CA TRP A 168 -4.95 1.50 0.49
C TRP A 168 -6.05 0.56 0.97
N ALA A 169 -5.91 -0.74 0.68
CA ALA A 169 -6.80 -1.76 1.22
C ALA A 169 -6.75 -1.80 2.76
N LEU A 170 -5.55 -1.66 3.35
CA LEU A 170 -5.40 -1.55 4.79
C LEU A 170 -6.05 -0.27 5.36
N GLN A 171 -5.90 0.88 4.69
CA GLN A 171 -6.58 2.11 5.13
C GLN A 171 -8.11 1.94 5.13
N THR A 172 -8.64 1.27 4.10
CA THR A 172 -10.07 0.95 4.02
C THR A 172 -10.50 0.11 5.23
N ASN A 173 -9.78 -0.98 5.50
CA ASN A 173 -10.07 -1.89 6.63
C ASN A 173 -10.00 -1.20 8.00
N LYS A 174 -9.10 -0.21 8.16
CA LYS A 174 -8.97 0.56 9.40
C LYS A 174 -10.17 1.46 9.68
N ILE A 175 -10.82 1.96 8.63
CA ILE A 175 -12.00 2.82 8.76
C ILE A 175 -13.27 1.97 8.83
N ASN A 176 -13.36 0.94 7.99
CA ASN A 176 -14.48 0.02 7.95
C ASN A 176 -13.99 -1.41 7.69
N GLU A 177 -14.01 -2.22 8.75
CA GLU A 177 -13.59 -3.61 8.69
C GLU A 177 -14.62 -4.56 8.05
N ASN A 178 -15.84 -4.09 7.77
CA ASN A 178 -16.91 -4.91 7.20
C ASN A 178 -16.85 -4.95 5.66
N ILE A 179 -15.99 -4.15 5.04
CA ILE A 179 -15.79 -4.17 3.58
C ILE A 179 -14.95 -5.40 3.24
N GLU A 180 -15.62 -6.47 2.82
CA GLU A 180 -14.97 -7.73 2.48
C GLU A 180 -13.91 -7.56 1.39
N GLU A 181 -14.23 -6.80 0.35
CA GLU A 181 -13.34 -6.66 -0.80
C GLU A 181 -11.98 -6.06 -0.43
N SER A 182 -11.91 -5.11 0.51
CA SER A 182 -10.63 -4.55 0.95
C SER A 182 -9.78 -5.60 1.67
N TRP A 183 -10.36 -6.52 2.44
CA TRP A 183 -9.62 -7.67 2.98
C TRP A 183 -9.10 -8.60 1.88
N LEU A 184 -9.91 -8.86 0.85
CA LEU A 184 -9.50 -9.70 -0.26
C LEU A 184 -8.36 -9.05 -1.07
N ILE A 185 -8.45 -7.76 -1.38
CA ILE A 185 -7.38 -7.01 -2.08
C ILE A 185 -6.11 -6.97 -1.22
N PHE A 186 -6.25 -6.71 0.09
CA PHE A 186 -5.13 -6.68 1.01
C PHE A 186 -4.37 -8.01 1.03
N ALA A 187 -5.09 -9.13 1.19
CA ALA A 187 -4.49 -10.46 1.17
C ALA A 187 -3.90 -10.82 -0.20
N LYS A 188 -4.60 -10.53 -1.29
CA LYS A 188 -4.10 -10.77 -2.65
C LYS A 188 -2.82 -9.98 -2.92
N ALA A 189 -2.76 -8.71 -2.49
CA ALA A 189 -1.58 -7.87 -2.66
C ALA A 189 -0.37 -8.38 -1.85
N LYS A 190 -0.60 -8.82 -0.60
CA LYS A 190 0.41 -9.50 0.22
C LYS A 190 1.02 -10.71 -0.48
N VAL A 191 0.19 -11.59 -1.06
CA VAL A 191 0.66 -12.78 -1.79
C VAL A 191 1.56 -12.39 -2.96
N ARG A 192 1.11 -11.44 -3.79
CA ARG A 192 1.89 -10.94 -4.95
C ARG A 192 3.22 -10.28 -4.57
N ARG A 193 3.37 -9.89 -3.31
CA ARG A 193 4.62 -9.37 -2.73
C ARG A 193 5.49 -10.45 -2.08
N GLY A 194 5.15 -11.73 -2.24
CA GLY A 194 5.84 -12.86 -1.63
C GLY A 194 5.47 -13.09 -0.15
N GLN A 195 4.55 -12.32 0.41
CA GLN A 195 4.14 -12.41 1.83
C GLN A 195 2.98 -13.39 2.00
N LYS A 196 3.12 -14.61 1.46
CA LYS A 196 2.06 -15.64 1.42
C LYS A 196 1.57 -16.02 2.83
N ASN A 197 2.48 -16.29 3.75
CA ASN A 197 2.13 -16.75 5.10
C ASN A 197 1.33 -15.69 5.86
N GLU A 198 1.69 -14.43 5.68
CA GLU A 198 0.99 -13.31 6.29
C GLU A 198 -0.43 -13.16 5.72
N ALA A 199 -0.60 -13.29 4.41
CA ALA A 199 -1.92 -13.29 3.77
C ALA A 199 -2.82 -14.41 4.30
N ILE A 200 -2.27 -15.62 4.49
CA ILE A 200 -2.99 -16.77 5.06
C ILE A 200 -3.43 -16.45 6.50
N ARG A 201 -2.55 -15.87 7.33
CA ARG A 201 -2.86 -15.50 8.71
C ARG A 201 -4.00 -14.49 8.79
N ILE A 202 -3.95 -13.45 7.95
CA ILE A 202 -4.98 -12.42 7.86
C ILE A 202 -6.32 -13.02 7.44
N LEU A 203 -6.34 -13.82 6.36
CA LEU A 203 -7.58 -14.42 5.86
C LEU A 203 -8.18 -15.41 6.85
N ASN A 204 -7.37 -16.22 7.54
CA ASN A 204 -7.87 -17.10 8.60
C ASN A 204 -8.57 -16.31 9.71
N ARG A 205 -7.99 -15.20 10.16
CA ARG A 205 -8.60 -14.33 11.18
C ARG A 205 -9.91 -13.73 10.68
N TYR A 206 -9.91 -13.21 9.46
CA TYR A 206 -11.09 -12.62 8.84
C TYR A 206 -12.22 -13.65 8.68
N VAL A 207 -11.93 -14.82 8.10
CA VAL A 207 -12.87 -15.93 7.94
C VAL A 207 -13.46 -16.38 9.28
N LYS A 208 -12.62 -16.49 10.33
CA LYS A 208 -13.09 -16.88 11.66
C LYS A 208 -14.09 -15.85 12.23
N LYS A 209 -13.91 -14.57 11.93
CA LYS A 209 -14.78 -13.48 12.38
C LYS A 209 -16.08 -13.38 11.58
N THR A 210 -16.01 -13.49 10.25
CA THR A 210 -17.14 -13.15 9.36
C THR A 210 -17.81 -14.34 8.71
N ASN A 211 -17.19 -15.52 8.76
CA ASN A 211 -17.60 -16.71 8.01
C ASN A 211 -17.68 -16.56 6.48
N SER A 212 -17.08 -15.49 5.94
CA SER A 212 -17.01 -15.18 4.50
C SER A 212 -16.66 -16.39 3.62
N ILE A 213 -17.52 -16.66 2.63
CA ILE A 213 -17.29 -17.73 1.65
C ILE A 213 -16.18 -17.33 0.69
N GLU A 214 -16.17 -16.09 0.20
CA GLU A 214 -15.15 -15.62 -0.73
C GLU A 214 -13.74 -15.67 -0.12
N ALA A 215 -13.60 -15.26 1.13
CA ALA A 215 -12.33 -15.32 1.85
C ALA A 215 -11.87 -16.77 2.09
N LYS A 216 -12.80 -17.71 2.37
CA LYS A 216 -12.49 -19.15 2.45
C LYS A 216 -11.95 -19.67 1.10
N VAL A 217 -12.64 -19.36 0.01
CA VAL A 217 -12.22 -19.77 -1.34
C VAL A 217 -10.84 -19.18 -1.68
N LEU A 218 -10.63 -17.90 -1.39
CA LEU A 218 -9.35 -17.24 -1.61
C LEU A 218 -8.22 -17.87 -0.79
N LEU A 219 -8.47 -18.13 0.49
CA LEU A 219 -7.54 -18.77 1.40
C LEU A 219 -7.08 -20.13 0.86
N GLU A 220 -8.01 -20.96 0.40
CA GLU A 220 -7.70 -22.27 -0.17
C GLU A 220 -6.90 -22.17 -1.48
N LYS A 221 -7.24 -21.21 -2.35
CA LYS A 221 -6.45 -20.92 -3.56
C LYS A 221 -5.01 -20.53 -3.23
N ILE A 222 -4.81 -19.72 -2.19
CA ILE A 222 -3.48 -19.30 -1.75
C ILE A 222 -2.69 -20.48 -1.17
N LYS A 223 -3.30 -21.30 -0.29
CA LYS A 223 -2.65 -22.49 0.28
C LYS A 223 -2.15 -23.42 -0.83
N LYS A 224 -3.00 -23.73 -1.81
CA LYS A 224 -2.69 -24.55 -3.00
C LYS A 224 -1.71 -23.89 -3.98
N GLY A 225 -1.36 -22.62 -3.77
CA GLY A 225 -0.39 -21.90 -4.61
C GLY A 225 -0.92 -21.49 -5.98
N MET A 226 -2.24 -21.39 -6.14
CA MET A 226 -2.92 -20.94 -7.37
C MET A 226 -2.82 -19.43 -7.60
N ILE A 227 -2.37 -18.67 -6.59
CA ILE A 227 -2.11 -17.24 -6.67
C ILE A 227 -0.65 -17.03 -6.25
N ARG A 228 0.14 -16.36 -7.11
CA ARG A 228 1.57 -16.10 -6.91
C ARG A 228 1.91 -14.68 -7.28
#